data_AF-A0A482D6F6-F1
#
_entry.id   AF-A0A482D6F6-F1
#
_cell.length_a   1.000
_cell.length_b   1.000
_cell.length_c   1.000
_cell.angle_alpha   90.00
_cell.angle_beta   90.00
_cell.angle_gamma   90.00
#
_symmetry.space_group_name_H-M   'P 1'
#
loop_
_entity.id
_entity.type
_entity.pdbx_description
1 polymer ?
#
loop_
_entity_poly.entity_id
_entity_poly.type
_entity_poly.pdbx_seq_one_letter_code
_entity_poly.pdbx_strand_id
1 'polypeptide(L)'
;MQRAVELSIPFNTTQKTGTFKIEGSNPYQVVENLRGLWRTKLEDKHGHFAGYKIDEIIPIHNLSGIKIFGQVEKMRQGIRKYRHIKEADQLPNIKLVVAEENKLLLFDGHHSLLAYFLEGRKFLREVPYLVVSKPDYQPVSTEEIAMFFPAAKRGLVKENWRKYTVNWQSSVNNQLEQRGVNNFKELADRFRKRDESSSQH
;
A
#
# COMPACT_ATOMS: atom_id res chain seq x y z
N MET A 1 -19.67 -6.64 8.38
CA MET A 1 -18.82 -7.83 8.18
C MET A 1 -17.52 -7.58 8.90
N GLN A 2 -17.13 -8.50 9.78
CA GLN A 2 -15.91 -8.39 10.56
C GLN A 2 -14.68 -8.60 9.68
N ARG A 3 -13.66 -7.76 9.86
CA ARG A 3 -12.39 -7.80 9.14
C ARG A 3 -11.23 -7.92 10.11
N ALA A 4 -10.18 -8.61 9.69
CA ALA A 4 -8.91 -8.61 10.40
C ALA A 4 -8.02 -7.51 9.82
N VAL A 5 -7.50 -6.65 10.70
CA VAL A 5 -6.54 -5.63 10.34
C VAL A 5 -5.27 -5.84 11.14
N GLU A 6 -4.13 -5.98 10.46
CA GLU A 6 -2.83 -5.89 11.10
C GLU A 6 -2.26 -4.50 10.85
N LEU A 7 -1.92 -3.80 11.93
CA LEU A 7 -1.22 -2.52 11.88
C LEU A 7 0.13 -2.68 12.56
N SER A 8 1.19 -2.28 11.87
CA SER A 8 2.56 -2.36 12.38
C SER A 8 3.26 -1.02 12.24
N ILE A 9 4.00 -0.64 13.27
CA ILE A 9 4.89 0.51 13.29
C ILE A 9 6.27 0.05 13.78
N PRO A 10 7.31 0.15 12.95
CA PRO A 10 8.68 -0.07 13.42
C PRO A 10 9.13 1.07 14.33
N PHE A 11 9.92 0.71 15.34
CA PHE A 11 10.71 1.58 16.19
C PHE A 11 12.18 1.16 16.07
N ASN A 12 13.11 1.99 16.53
CA ASN A 12 14.55 1.80 16.29
C ASN A 12 15.08 0.40 16.63
N THR A 13 14.48 -0.29 17.61
CA THR A 13 14.90 -1.63 18.05
C THR A 13 13.78 -2.66 18.14
N THR A 14 12.50 -2.24 18.01
CA THR A 14 11.34 -3.14 18.14
C THR A 14 10.32 -2.87 17.04
N GLN A 15 9.42 -3.82 16.81
CA GLN A 15 8.25 -3.64 15.96
C GLN A 15 7.03 -3.70 16.85
N LYS A 16 6.19 -2.66 16.83
CA LYS A 16 4.91 -2.71 17.53
C LYS A 16 3.80 -3.05 16.56
N THR A 17 3.09 -4.13 16.83
CA THR A 17 2.02 -4.65 15.99
C THR A 17 0.74 -4.81 16.78
N GLY A 18 -0.39 -4.41 16.20
CA GLY A 18 -1.72 -4.66 16.72
C GLY A 18 -2.57 -5.38 15.68
N THR A 19 -3.39 -6.32 16.15
CA THR A 19 -4.40 -7.00 15.32
C THR A 19 -5.78 -6.57 15.79
N PHE A 20 -6.60 -6.10 14.86
CA PHE A 20 -7.90 -5.52 15.13
C PHE A 20 -9.00 -6.28 14.40
N LYS A 21 -10.15 -6.39 15.07
CA LYS A 21 -11.40 -6.82 14.45
C LYS A 21 -12.24 -5.58 14.20
N ILE A 22 -12.40 -5.19 12.94
CA ILE A 22 -13.09 -3.96 12.55
C ILE A 22 -14.26 -4.32 11.64
N GLU A 23 -15.44 -3.76 11.93
CA GLU A 23 -16.58 -3.90 11.04
C GLU A 23 -16.42 -2.99 9.82
N GLY A 24 -16.65 -3.54 8.62
CA GLY A 24 -16.66 -2.75 7.39
C GLY A 24 -17.12 -3.56 6.18
N SER A 25 -17.85 -2.89 5.29
CA SER A 25 -18.32 -3.47 4.04
C SER A 25 -17.18 -3.65 3.03
N ASN A 26 -16.13 -2.83 3.11
CA ASN A 26 -15.00 -2.83 2.20
C ASN A 26 -13.72 -2.26 2.86
N PRO A 27 -12.53 -2.44 2.24
CA PRO A 27 -11.27 -2.00 2.83
C PRO A 27 -11.16 -0.50 3.15
N TYR A 28 -11.76 0.40 2.35
CA TYR A 28 -11.74 1.83 2.68
C TYR A 28 -12.51 2.13 3.96
N GLN A 29 -13.72 1.58 4.08
CA GLN A 29 -14.53 1.77 5.29
C GLN A 29 -13.83 1.20 6.53
N VAL A 30 -13.11 0.08 6.39
CA VAL A 30 -12.33 -0.52 7.48
C VAL A 30 -11.22 0.41 7.95
N VAL A 31 -10.48 1.02 7.03
CA VAL A 31 -9.41 1.99 7.34
C VAL A 31 -9.99 3.18 8.08
N GLU A 32 -11.09 3.74 7.60
CA GLU A 32 -11.75 4.87 8.25
C GLU A 32 -12.25 4.52 9.65
N ASN A 33 -12.88 3.34 9.80
CA ASN A 33 -13.36 2.87 11.10
C ASN A 33 -12.22 2.54 12.09
N LEU A 34 -10.99 2.30 11.63
CA LEU A 34 -9.83 2.08 12.48
C LEU A 34 -9.27 3.39 13.06
N ARG A 35 -9.51 4.54 12.41
CA ARG A 35 -8.96 5.83 12.83
C ARG A 35 -9.34 6.14 14.27
N GLY A 36 -8.35 6.58 15.05
CA GLY A 36 -8.53 6.87 16.48
C GLY A 36 -8.57 5.65 17.42
N LEU A 37 -8.72 4.42 16.91
CA LEU A 37 -8.84 3.21 17.74
C LEU A 37 -7.52 2.46 17.95
N TRP A 38 -6.50 2.72 17.13
CA TRP A 38 -5.30 1.86 17.06
C TRP A 38 -4.20 2.21 18.06
N ARG A 39 -4.12 3.47 18.52
CA ARG A 39 -2.94 4.00 19.24
C ARG A 39 -2.63 3.32 20.57
N THR A 40 -3.63 2.74 21.24
CA THR A 40 -3.48 2.12 22.57
C THR A 40 -3.32 0.61 22.54
N LYS A 41 -3.34 -0.03 21.36
CA LYS A 41 -3.43 -1.49 21.22
C LYS A 41 -2.25 -2.13 20.48
N LEU A 42 -1.13 -1.41 20.39
CA LEU A 42 0.08 -1.94 19.75
C LEU A 42 0.98 -2.61 20.79
N GLU A 43 1.39 -3.84 20.50
CA GLU A 43 2.24 -4.67 21.36
C GLU A 43 3.60 -4.91 20.69
N ASP A 44 4.66 -5.07 21.47
CA ASP A 44 5.99 -5.42 20.95
C ASP A 44 6.00 -6.89 20.47
N LYS A 45 5.63 -7.10 19.20
CA LYS A 45 5.59 -8.41 18.54
C LYS A 45 5.72 -8.29 17.02
N HIS A 46 6.18 -9.36 16.39
CA HIS A 46 6.19 -9.47 14.94
C HIS A 46 4.79 -9.71 14.40
N GLY A 47 4.41 -8.94 13.37
CA GLY A 47 3.17 -9.16 12.63
C GLY A 47 3.25 -10.39 11.72
N HIS A 48 2.09 -10.92 11.35
CA HIS A 48 1.94 -12.00 10.40
C HIS A 48 2.61 -11.68 9.06
N PHE A 49 2.56 -10.42 8.62
CA PHE A 49 3.15 -9.99 7.35
C PHE A 49 4.57 -9.42 7.48
N ALA A 50 5.19 -9.47 8.68
CA ALA A 50 6.49 -8.86 8.96
C ALA A 50 7.60 -9.29 7.97
N GLY A 51 7.60 -10.57 7.57
CA GLY A 51 8.56 -11.16 6.64
C GLY A 51 8.23 -10.99 5.16
N TYR A 52 7.10 -10.37 4.81
CA TYR A 52 6.71 -10.18 3.41
C TYR A 52 7.67 -9.20 2.74
N LYS A 53 8.21 -9.56 1.57
CA LYS A 53 9.15 -8.72 0.83
C LYS A 53 8.42 -7.61 0.09
N ILE A 54 8.97 -6.39 0.17
CA ILE A 54 8.38 -5.21 -0.48
C ILE A 54 8.39 -5.36 -2.01
N ASP A 55 9.43 -5.97 -2.57
CA ASP A 55 9.57 -6.18 -4.02
C ASP A 55 8.42 -6.98 -4.64
N GLU A 56 7.82 -7.91 -3.89
CA GLU A 56 6.72 -8.78 -4.29
C GLU A 56 5.31 -8.16 -4.14
N ILE A 57 5.20 -6.96 -3.56
CA ILE A 57 3.91 -6.28 -3.38
C ILE A 57 3.35 -5.86 -4.75
N ILE A 58 2.07 -6.11 -5.00
CA ILE A 58 1.40 -5.73 -6.24
C ILE A 58 0.91 -4.28 -6.09
N PRO A 59 1.35 -3.31 -6.92
CA PRO A 59 0.83 -1.95 -6.86
C PRO A 59 -0.49 -1.83 -7.62
N ILE A 60 -1.43 -1.03 -7.11
CA ILE A 60 -2.62 -0.67 -7.89
C ILE A 60 -2.37 0.41 -8.96
N HIS A 61 -1.20 1.05 -8.95
CA HIS A 61 -0.82 2.09 -9.90
C HIS A 61 0.33 1.64 -10.79
N ASN A 62 0.30 2.09 -12.05
CA ASN A 62 1.48 2.17 -12.91
C ASN A 62 2.34 3.37 -12.52
N LEU A 63 3.50 3.52 -13.17
CA LEU A 63 4.33 4.72 -13.06
C LEU A 63 3.57 6.01 -13.45
N SER A 64 2.62 5.93 -14.39
CA SER A 64 1.75 7.06 -14.79
C SER A 64 0.91 7.60 -13.63
N GLY A 65 0.58 6.77 -12.63
CA GLY A 65 -0.12 7.18 -11.41
C GLY A 65 0.79 7.80 -10.35
N ILE A 66 2.11 7.79 -10.53
CA ILE A 66 3.10 8.37 -9.61
C ILE A 66 3.55 9.73 -10.16
N LYS A 67 3.12 10.82 -9.52
CA LYS A 67 3.23 12.18 -10.08
C LYS A 67 4.38 12.99 -9.51
N ILE A 68 4.55 12.94 -8.19
CA ILE A 68 5.36 13.93 -7.49
C ILE A 68 6.69 13.29 -7.07
N PHE A 69 7.63 13.22 -8.00
CA PHE A 69 8.99 12.72 -7.75
C PHE A 69 9.64 13.44 -6.56
N GLY A 70 9.54 14.77 -6.53
CA GLY A 70 10.04 15.58 -5.42
C GLY A 70 9.39 15.24 -4.07
N GLN A 71 8.18 14.68 -4.03
CA GLN A 71 7.56 14.19 -2.80
C GLN A 71 8.24 12.90 -2.32
N VAL A 72 8.55 11.98 -3.24
CA VAL A 72 9.31 10.77 -2.90
C VAL A 72 10.69 11.16 -2.37
N GLU A 73 11.39 12.10 -3.01
CA GLU A 73 12.71 12.53 -2.52
C GLU A 73 12.64 13.22 -1.15
N LYS A 74 11.67 14.11 -0.92
CA LYS A 74 11.43 14.70 0.41
C LYS A 74 11.17 13.62 1.47
N MET A 75 10.39 12.60 1.12
CA MET A 75 10.13 11.45 1.99
C MET A 75 11.40 10.64 2.30
N ARG A 76 12.23 10.36 1.28
CA ARG A 76 13.53 9.68 1.43
C ARG A 76 14.46 10.43 2.38
N GLN A 77 14.58 11.75 2.22
CA GLN A 77 15.34 12.60 3.14
C GLN A 77 14.80 12.55 4.58
N GLY A 78 13.48 12.42 4.75
CA GLY A 78 12.85 12.17 6.05
C GLY A 78 13.28 10.83 6.66
N ILE A 79 13.23 9.75 5.85
CA ILE A 79 13.60 8.40 6.27
C ILE A 79 15.07 8.32 6.70
N ARG A 80 15.99 8.95 5.96
CA ARG A 80 17.43 9.05 6.34
C ARG A 80 17.64 9.74 7.69
N LYS A 81 16.70 10.58 8.11
CA LYS A 81 16.65 11.23 9.44
C LYS A 81 15.78 10.48 10.45
N TYR A 82 15.54 9.19 10.23
CA TYR A 82 14.74 8.31 11.08
C TYR A 82 13.28 8.78 11.29
N ARG A 83 12.72 9.54 10.35
CA ARG A 83 11.32 9.97 10.40
C ARG A 83 10.44 9.04 9.59
N HIS A 84 9.55 8.33 10.28
CA HIS A 84 8.54 7.52 9.62
C HIS A 84 7.46 8.38 8.95
N ILE A 85 7.05 7.96 7.76
CA ILE A 85 5.99 8.58 6.99
C ILE A 85 4.63 8.08 7.51
N LYS A 86 3.80 8.99 8.01
CA LYS A 86 2.49 8.74 8.58
C LYS A 86 1.49 9.81 8.13
N GLU A 87 0.21 9.54 8.27
CA GLU A 87 -0.86 10.53 8.08
C GLU A 87 -0.90 11.53 9.23
N ALA A 88 -1.75 12.56 9.11
CA ALA A 88 -1.96 13.57 10.15
C ALA A 88 -2.39 12.94 11.49
N ASP A 89 -3.19 11.88 11.44
CA ASP A 89 -3.62 11.10 12.59
C ASP A 89 -2.62 9.99 13.00
N GLN A 90 -1.38 10.05 12.49
CA GLN A 90 -0.31 9.09 12.73
C GLN A 90 -0.55 7.69 12.16
N LEU A 91 -1.66 7.45 11.44
CA LEU A 91 -1.92 6.16 10.80
C LEU A 91 -0.83 5.89 9.73
N PRO A 92 -0.36 4.65 9.56
CA PRO A 92 0.54 4.31 8.46
C PRO A 92 -0.05 4.69 7.10
N ASN A 93 0.75 5.35 6.26
CA ASN A 93 0.33 5.70 4.90
C ASN A 93 0.19 4.48 3.99
N ILE A 94 0.97 3.43 4.24
CA ILE A 94 1.03 2.22 3.41
C ILE A 94 -0.15 1.32 3.79
N LYS A 95 -1.11 1.18 2.87
CA LYS A 95 -2.33 0.39 3.08
C LYS A 95 -2.44 -0.72 2.04
N LEU A 96 -2.55 -1.93 2.56
CA LEU A 96 -2.50 -3.17 1.80
C LEU A 96 -3.78 -3.96 2.02
N VAL A 97 -4.14 -4.80 1.06
CA VAL A 97 -5.09 -5.90 1.26
C VAL A 97 -4.42 -7.23 0.97
N VAL A 98 -4.90 -8.30 1.62
CA VAL A 98 -4.59 -9.67 1.20
C VAL A 98 -5.47 -9.99 0.00
N ALA A 99 -4.85 -10.20 -1.15
CA ALA A 99 -5.47 -10.70 -2.37
C ALA A 99 -5.28 -12.22 -2.48
N GLU A 100 -5.88 -12.81 -3.51
CA GLU A 100 -5.75 -14.24 -3.82
C GLU A 100 -4.29 -14.71 -3.87
N GLU A 101 -4.06 -16.00 -3.59
CA GLU A 101 -2.72 -16.61 -3.48
C GLU A 101 -1.87 -15.96 -2.37
N ASN A 102 -2.50 -15.36 -1.36
CA ASN A 102 -1.88 -14.65 -0.25
C ASN A 102 -0.91 -13.53 -0.68
N LYS A 103 -1.14 -12.95 -1.87
CA LYS A 103 -0.39 -11.80 -2.35
C LYS A 103 -0.90 -10.51 -1.73
N LEU A 104 -0.01 -9.55 -1.49
CA LEU A 104 -0.40 -8.23 -0.98
C LEU A 104 -0.59 -7.23 -2.12
N LEU A 105 -1.74 -6.57 -2.16
CA LEU A 105 -2.05 -5.47 -3.08
C LEU A 105 -1.98 -4.13 -2.34
N LEU A 106 -1.12 -3.23 -2.81
CA LEU A 106 -1.01 -1.85 -2.34
C LEU A 106 -2.06 -0.98 -3.01
N PHE A 107 -3.07 -0.59 -2.24
CA PHE A 107 -4.15 0.28 -2.73
C PHE A 107 -3.97 1.74 -2.32
N ASP A 108 -3.09 2.04 -1.35
CA ASP A 108 -2.73 3.40 -0.97
C ASP A 108 -1.31 3.47 -0.36
N GLY A 109 -0.63 4.61 -0.48
CA GLY A 109 0.69 4.85 0.10
C GLY A 109 1.88 4.61 -0.83
N HIS A 110 1.69 4.57 -2.16
CA HIS A 110 2.74 4.26 -3.15
C HIS A 110 3.98 5.14 -3.05
N HIS A 111 3.81 6.47 -2.88
CA HIS A 111 4.96 7.37 -2.69
C HIS A 111 5.76 7.02 -1.43
N SER A 112 5.06 6.62 -0.35
CA SER A 112 5.70 6.26 0.93
C SER A 112 6.47 4.95 0.79
N LEU A 113 5.85 3.91 0.21
CA LEU A 113 6.52 2.63 0.01
C LEU A 113 7.68 2.74 -0.99
N LEU A 114 7.56 3.56 -2.04
CA LEU A 114 8.65 3.87 -2.97
C LEU A 114 9.81 4.50 -2.21
N ALA A 115 9.56 5.51 -1.39
CA ALA A 115 10.61 6.17 -0.60
C ALA A 115 11.34 5.17 0.30
N TYR A 116 10.64 4.30 1.03
CA TYR A 116 11.29 3.27 1.86
C TYR A 116 12.08 2.25 1.04
N PHE A 117 11.51 1.76 -0.06
CA PHE A 117 12.17 0.78 -0.92
C PHE A 117 13.44 1.36 -1.56
N LEU A 118 13.40 2.63 -2.00
CA LEU A 118 14.55 3.34 -2.55
C LEU A 118 15.62 3.65 -1.51
N GLU A 119 15.27 3.70 -0.22
CA GLU A 119 16.20 3.76 0.91
C GLU A 119 16.62 2.36 1.42
N GLY A 120 16.37 1.30 0.64
CA GLY A 120 16.91 -0.03 0.87
C GLY A 120 16.13 -0.91 1.85
N ARG A 121 14.91 -0.50 2.27
CA ARG A 121 14.02 -1.39 3.05
C ARG A 121 13.56 -2.55 2.17
N LYS A 122 13.69 -3.78 2.67
CA LYS A 122 13.41 -5.01 1.92
C LYS A 122 12.12 -5.69 2.36
N PHE A 123 11.77 -5.58 3.64
CA PHE A 123 10.66 -6.30 4.26
C PHE A 123 9.65 -5.35 4.91
N LEU A 124 8.40 -5.78 5.01
CA LEU A 124 7.34 -4.98 5.63
C LEU A 124 7.63 -4.63 7.10
N ARG A 125 8.32 -5.49 7.86
CA ARG A 125 8.73 -5.17 9.25
C ARG A 125 9.56 -3.89 9.39
N GLU A 126 10.16 -3.41 8.31
CA GLU A 126 11.03 -2.24 8.30
C GLU A 126 10.27 -0.93 8.00
N VAL A 127 8.97 -0.99 7.74
CA VAL A 127 8.13 0.16 7.37
C VAL A 127 6.82 0.16 8.17
N PRO A 128 6.23 1.34 8.45
CA PRO A 128 4.88 1.40 9.01
C PRO A 128 3.87 0.97 7.95
N TYR A 129 2.99 0.01 8.27
CA TYR A 129 1.99 -0.50 7.35
C TYR A 129 0.67 -0.86 8.05
N LEU A 130 -0.37 -0.98 7.23
CA LEU A 130 -1.65 -1.59 7.58
C LEU A 130 -2.03 -2.61 6.49
N VAL A 131 -2.45 -3.80 6.90
CA VAL A 131 -3.00 -4.85 6.02
C VAL A 131 -4.44 -5.15 6.44
N VAL A 132 -5.37 -5.03 5.50
CA VAL A 132 -6.78 -5.41 5.67
C VAL A 132 -7.03 -6.77 5.03
N SER A 133 -7.76 -7.63 5.72
CA SER A 133 -8.09 -8.98 5.28
C SER A 133 -9.46 -9.42 5.81
N LYS A 134 -9.96 -10.55 5.31
CA LYS A 134 -11.01 -11.29 6.02
C LYS A 134 -10.42 -11.89 7.31
N PRO A 135 -11.25 -12.42 8.23
CA PRO A 135 -10.75 -13.14 9.41
C PRO A 135 -9.70 -14.20 9.03
N ASP A 136 -8.77 -14.46 9.95
CA ASP A 136 -7.66 -15.41 9.77
C ASP A 136 -6.77 -15.11 8.54
N TYR A 137 -6.62 -13.82 8.23
CA TYR A 137 -5.81 -13.30 7.13
C TYR A 137 -6.23 -13.81 5.74
N GLN A 138 -7.47 -14.25 5.59
CA GLN A 138 -7.99 -14.73 4.31
C GLN A 138 -8.11 -13.59 3.28
N PRO A 139 -7.97 -13.90 1.98
CA PRO A 139 -8.09 -12.91 0.91
C PRO A 139 -9.43 -12.17 0.89
N VAL A 140 -9.38 -10.87 0.59
CA VAL A 140 -10.57 -10.10 0.21
C VAL A 140 -11.06 -10.56 -1.17
N SER A 141 -12.35 -10.36 -1.44
CA SER A 141 -12.96 -10.74 -2.72
C SER A 141 -12.54 -9.82 -3.87
N THR A 142 -12.69 -10.30 -5.10
CA THR A 142 -12.51 -9.51 -6.33
C THR A 142 -13.47 -8.31 -6.38
N GLU A 143 -14.67 -8.44 -5.82
CA GLU A 143 -15.64 -7.34 -5.69
C GLU A 143 -15.09 -6.21 -4.83
N GLU A 144 -14.40 -6.56 -3.73
CA GLU A 144 -13.77 -5.59 -2.85
C GLU A 144 -12.56 -4.93 -3.50
N ILE A 145 -11.73 -5.70 -4.22
CA ILE A 145 -10.60 -5.14 -4.99
C ILE A 145 -11.11 -4.18 -6.06
N ALA A 146 -12.20 -4.51 -6.76
CA ALA A 146 -12.79 -3.66 -7.78
C ALA A 146 -13.26 -2.30 -7.21
N MET A 147 -13.50 -2.17 -5.90
CA MET A 147 -13.86 -0.88 -5.30
C MET A 147 -12.76 0.16 -5.41
N PHE A 148 -11.51 -0.26 -5.51
CA PHE A 148 -10.35 0.61 -5.73
C PHE A 148 -10.24 1.17 -7.16
N PHE A 149 -11.16 0.77 -8.06
CA PHE A 149 -11.19 1.19 -9.44
C PHE A 149 -12.46 2.02 -9.73
N PRO A 150 -12.46 2.82 -10.83
CA PRO A 150 -13.61 3.67 -11.19
C PRO A 150 -14.90 2.86 -11.31
N ALA A 151 -15.99 3.39 -10.74
CA ALA A 151 -17.27 2.70 -10.63
C ALA A 151 -17.76 2.13 -11.97
N ALA A 152 -17.67 2.92 -13.04
CA ALA A 152 -18.08 2.54 -14.40
C ALA A 152 -17.25 1.40 -15.03
N LYS A 153 -16.09 1.07 -14.44
CA LYS A 153 -15.15 0.05 -14.96
C LYS A 153 -15.06 -1.20 -14.09
N ARG A 154 -15.76 -1.23 -12.96
CA ARG A 154 -15.68 -2.35 -11.99
C ARG A 154 -16.09 -3.69 -12.58
N GLY A 155 -16.99 -3.72 -13.56
CA GLY A 155 -17.37 -4.95 -14.29
C GLY A 155 -16.15 -5.66 -14.86
N LEU A 156 -15.35 -4.95 -15.67
CA LEU A 156 -14.12 -5.45 -16.28
C LEU A 156 -13.08 -5.87 -15.24
N VAL A 157 -12.95 -5.09 -14.17
CA VAL A 157 -11.97 -5.38 -13.11
C VAL A 157 -12.33 -6.64 -12.33
N LYS A 158 -13.62 -6.90 -12.07
CA LYS A 158 -14.04 -8.12 -11.36
C LYS A 158 -13.67 -9.39 -12.12
N GLU A 159 -13.74 -9.36 -13.46
CA GLU A 159 -13.38 -10.50 -14.30
C GLU A 159 -11.88 -10.81 -14.25
N ASN A 160 -11.02 -9.78 -14.21
CA ASN A 160 -9.58 -9.98 -14.15
C ASN A 160 -8.82 -8.75 -13.61
N TRP A 161 -8.89 -8.51 -12.31
CA TRP A 161 -8.30 -7.32 -11.70
C TRP A 161 -6.78 -7.22 -11.90
N ARG A 162 -6.09 -8.38 -12.01
CA ARG A 162 -4.64 -8.43 -12.21
C ARG A 162 -4.20 -7.79 -13.53
N LYS A 163 -5.06 -7.74 -14.55
CA LYS A 163 -4.75 -7.06 -15.82
C LYS A 163 -4.78 -5.54 -15.74
N TYR A 164 -5.30 -4.97 -14.66
CA TYR A 164 -5.57 -3.55 -14.58
C TYR A 164 -4.83 -2.85 -13.44
N THR A 165 -4.59 -1.57 -13.67
CA THR A 165 -4.18 -0.57 -12.68
C THR A 165 -5.10 0.63 -12.80
N VAL A 166 -5.10 1.50 -11.78
CA VAL A 166 -5.86 2.74 -11.80
C VAL A 166 -4.90 3.93 -11.83
N ASN A 167 -5.28 4.99 -12.52
CA ASN A 167 -4.61 6.27 -12.48
C ASN A 167 -5.66 7.35 -12.18
N TRP A 168 -5.83 7.65 -10.89
CA TRP A 168 -6.81 8.63 -10.42
C TRP A 168 -6.56 10.06 -10.92
N GLN A 169 -5.40 10.32 -11.55
CA GLN A 169 -5.04 11.62 -12.09
C GLN A 169 -5.43 11.80 -13.55
N SER A 170 -5.67 10.70 -14.26
CA SER A 170 -6.22 10.75 -15.61
C SER A 170 -7.67 11.25 -15.56
N SER A 171 -8.17 11.75 -16.69
CA SER A 171 -9.59 12.05 -16.85
C SER A 171 -10.44 10.82 -16.53
N VAL A 172 -11.65 11.03 -16.00
CA VAL A 172 -12.53 9.96 -15.47
C VAL A 172 -12.64 8.75 -16.41
N ASN A 173 -12.75 8.96 -17.72
CA ASN A 173 -12.89 7.90 -18.70
C ASN A 173 -11.60 7.09 -18.96
N ASN A 174 -10.45 7.64 -18.60
CA ASN A 174 -9.10 7.11 -18.81
C ASN A 174 -8.40 6.69 -17.51
N GLN A 175 -9.14 6.61 -16.39
CA GLN A 175 -8.57 6.23 -15.09
C GLN A 175 -8.23 4.74 -15.00
N LEU A 176 -8.85 3.87 -15.81
CA LEU A 176 -8.48 2.46 -15.89
C LEU A 176 -7.37 2.27 -16.93
N GLU A 177 -6.27 1.67 -16.52
CA GLU A 177 -5.13 1.39 -17.40
C GLU A 177 -4.85 -0.11 -17.45
N GLN A 178 -4.25 -0.57 -18.55
CA GLN A 178 -3.61 -1.89 -18.57
C GLN A 178 -2.42 -1.89 -17.61
N ARG A 179 -2.24 -2.99 -16.88
CA ARG A 179 -1.13 -3.14 -15.95
C ARG A 179 0.19 -3.15 -16.73
N GLY A 180 1.03 -2.18 -16.42
CA GLY A 180 2.38 -2.06 -16.96
C GLY A 180 3.45 -2.63 -16.04
N VAL A 181 3.16 -2.83 -14.75
CA VAL A 181 4.11 -3.37 -13.74
C VAL A 181 3.44 -4.45 -12.89
N ASN A 182 4.11 -5.58 -12.71
CA ASN A 182 3.58 -6.75 -11.99
C ASN A 182 3.75 -6.64 -10.48
N ASN A 183 4.81 -5.96 -10.04
CA ASN A 183 5.20 -5.89 -8.64
C ASN A 183 5.91 -4.56 -8.33
N PHE A 184 6.23 -4.36 -7.06
CA PHE A 184 6.77 -3.09 -6.58
C PHE A 184 8.21 -2.86 -7.04
N LYS A 185 9.00 -3.92 -7.23
CA LYS A 185 10.34 -3.81 -7.82
C LYS A 185 10.29 -3.24 -9.23
N GLU A 186 9.42 -3.76 -10.09
CA GLU A 186 9.25 -3.24 -11.45
C GLU A 186 8.80 -1.76 -11.45
N LEU A 187 7.90 -1.38 -10.53
CA LEU A 187 7.49 0.02 -10.36
C LEU A 187 8.68 0.91 -9.97
N ALA A 188 9.47 0.48 -8.98
CA ALA A 188 10.63 1.22 -8.49
C ALA A 188 11.74 1.33 -9.55
N ASP A 189 12.00 0.27 -10.31
CA ASP A 189 13.00 0.27 -11.39
C ASP A 189 12.60 1.27 -12.50
N ARG A 190 11.32 1.32 -12.88
CA ARG A 190 10.82 2.32 -13.84
C ARG A 190 10.85 3.74 -13.28
N PHE A 191 10.57 3.90 -11.98
CA PHE A 191 10.68 5.19 -11.30
C PHE A 191 12.10 5.74 -11.35
N ARG A 192 13.11 4.94 -10.99
CA ARG A 192 14.54 5.34 -11.03
C ARG A 192 14.98 5.79 -12.42
N LYS A 193 14.67 4.99 -13.46
CA LYS A 193 15.03 5.32 -14.84
C LYS A 193 14.46 6.67 -15.29
N ARG A 194 13.22 6.99 -14.89
CA ARG A 194 12.58 8.27 -15.23
C ARG A 194 13.21 9.45 -14.47
N ASP A 195 13.55 9.26 -13.20
CA ASP A 195 14.20 10.29 -12.37
C ASP A 195 15.59 10.66 -12.89
N GLU A 196 16.38 9.66 -13.28
CA GLU A 196 17.68 9.84 -13.92
C GLU A 196 17.58 10.63 -15.23
N SER A 197 16.60 10.28 -16.10
CA SER A 197 16.37 11.03 -17.35
C SER A 197 15.90 12.48 -17.13
N SER A 198 15.26 12.76 -16.00
CA SER A 198 14.75 14.11 -15.68
C SER A 198 15.82 15.00 -15.06
N SER A 199 16.92 14.41 -14.56
CA SER A 199 18.04 15.14 -13.93
C SER A 199 19.15 15.52 -14.92
N GLN A 200 19.02 15.10 -16.18
CA GLN A 200 19.95 15.40 -17.28
C GLN A 200 19.48 16.57 -18.17
N HIS A 201 18.36 17.21 -17.82
CA HIS A 201 17.76 18.35 -18.51
C HIS A 201 17.49 19.48 -17.51
#